data_AF-A0A182EN06-F1
#
_entry.id   AF-A0A182EN06-F1
#
_cell.length_a   1.000
_cell.length_b   1.000
_cell.length_c   1.000
_cell.angle_alpha   90.00
_cell.angle_beta   90.00
_cell.angle_gamma   90.00
#
_symmetry.space_group_name_H-M   'P 1'
#
loop_
_entity.id
_entity.type
_entity.pdbx_description
1 polymer ?
#
loop_
_entity_poly.entity_id
_entity_poly.type
_entity_poly.pdbx_seq_one_letter_code
_entity_poly.pdbx_strand_id
1 'polypeptide(L)'
;MSFPQNASNAMLVNFLKKTGNIKDERVEVVMLSVNRANFCPRNSYQDFPQQIGYNATISAPHMHALALELLKDHLREGSKALDIGSGSGYLTVGRRGRVIGIDHIKQLVDLSINNINKHHSDLLMDGRLTMVTGDGRSGYNADAPYTAIHVGAAAQKLPDILVDQLAPGGRMVIPIGEAFSDQHFVQIDKDLNGNIKIEELFGVLFVPLTDRKYQLDRLKSR
;
A
#
# COMPACT_ATOMS: atom_id res chain seq x y z
N MET A 1 23.17 3.37 13.81
CA MET A 1 22.66 4.69 14.21
C MET A 1 21.23 4.50 14.69
N SER A 2 20.85 5.07 15.84
CA SER A 2 19.45 5.04 16.29
C SER A 2 18.59 5.85 15.33
N PHE A 3 17.42 5.33 14.98
CA PHE A 3 16.45 6.07 14.18
C PHE A 3 16.03 7.34 14.95
N PRO A 4 15.96 8.51 14.29
CA PRO A 4 15.58 9.74 14.97
C PRO A 4 14.14 9.66 15.46
N GLN A 5 13.89 10.14 16.69
CA GLN A 5 12.54 10.20 17.23
C GLN A 5 11.78 11.38 16.61
N ASN A 6 11.01 11.13 15.55
CA ASN A 6 10.10 12.14 15.03
C ASN A 6 8.91 12.33 15.98
N ALA A 7 8.56 13.57 16.30
CA ALA A 7 7.46 13.89 17.21
C ALA A 7 6.14 14.24 16.48
N SER A 8 6.18 14.46 15.16
CA SER A 8 5.02 14.84 14.35
C SER A 8 5.08 14.31 12.92
N ASN A 9 3.94 14.33 12.21
CA ASN A 9 3.87 13.94 10.80
C ASN A 9 4.78 14.81 9.91
N ALA A 10 4.83 16.11 10.16
CA ALA A 10 5.68 17.04 9.41
C ALA A 10 7.18 16.75 9.62
N MET A 11 7.59 16.43 10.85
CA MET A 11 8.98 16.03 11.13
C MET A 11 9.34 14.73 10.42
N LEU A 12 8.44 13.74 10.45
CA LEU A 12 8.61 12.48 9.73
C LEU A 12 8.76 12.71 8.22
N VAL A 13 7.86 13.47 7.59
CA VAL A 13 7.95 13.74 6.14
C VAL A 13 9.23 14.49 5.78
N ASN A 14 9.62 15.49 6.57
CA ASN A 14 10.88 16.21 6.38
C ASN A 14 12.10 15.28 6.53
N PHE A 15 12.06 14.34 7.48
CA PHE A 15 13.10 13.32 7.63
C PHE A 15 13.20 12.44 6.38
N LEU A 16 12.08 11.94 5.85
CA LEU A 16 12.04 11.12 4.63
C LEU A 16 12.54 11.89 3.39
N LYS A 17 12.25 13.20 3.31
CA LYS A 17 12.78 14.08 2.26
C LYS A 17 14.29 14.25 2.37
N LYS A 18 14.81 14.56 3.57
CA LYS A 18 16.26 14.73 3.81
C LYS A 18 17.07 13.46 3.57
N THR A 19 16.47 12.30 3.77
CA THR A 19 17.10 10.99 3.54
C THR A 19 16.92 10.46 2.12
N GLY A 20 16.22 11.22 1.24
CA GLY A 20 16.06 10.88 -0.17
C GLY A 20 14.96 9.87 -0.47
N ASN A 21 14.14 9.50 0.52
CA ASN A 21 12.98 8.62 0.34
C ASN A 21 11.77 9.37 -0.29
N ILE A 22 11.72 10.69 -0.14
CA ILE A 22 10.78 11.57 -0.85
C ILE A 22 11.60 12.52 -1.73
N LYS A 23 11.28 12.53 -3.02
CA LYS A 23 11.96 13.32 -4.06
C LYS A 23 11.00 14.25 -4.78
N ASP A 24 9.75 13.82 -4.97
CA ASP A 24 8.71 14.55 -5.67
C ASP A 24 7.82 15.33 -4.70
N GLU A 25 7.54 16.59 -5.02
CA GLU A 25 6.67 17.45 -4.23
C GLU A 25 5.25 16.89 -4.10
N ARG A 26 4.74 16.19 -5.11
CA ARG A 26 3.41 15.55 -5.06
C ARG A 26 3.35 14.51 -3.94
N VAL A 27 4.42 13.74 -3.75
CA VAL A 27 4.51 12.72 -2.70
C VAL A 27 4.61 13.36 -1.32
N GLU A 28 5.43 14.41 -1.18
CA GLU A 28 5.53 15.20 0.05
C GLU A 28 4.16 15.75 0.48
N VAL A 29 3.44 16.40 -0.42
CA VAL A 29 2.11 16.99 -0.17
C VAL A 29 1.12 15.93 0.29
N VAL A 30 1.07 14.77 -0.39
CA VAL A 30 0.17 13.68 -0.02
C VAL A 30 0.49 13.17 1.38
N MET A 31 1.77 12.85 1.67
CA MET A 31 2.16 12.33 2.99
C MET A 31 1.98 13.35 4.12
N LEU A 32 2.11 14.64 3.85
CA LEU A 32 1.77 15.71 4.81
C LEU A 32 0.27 15.76 5.10
N SER A 33 -0.57 15.57 4.08
CA SER A 33 -2.03 15.65 4.19
C SER A 33 -2.67 14.46 4.91
N VAL A 34 -2.00 13.31 4.97
CA VAL A 34 -2.48 12.09 5.61
C VAL A 34 -1.67 11.84 6.89
N ASN A 35 -2.19 12.29 8.04
CA ASN A 35 -1.49 12.14 9.31
C ASN A 35 -1.43 10.66 9.74
N ARG A 36 -0.22 10.09 9.76
CA ARG A 36 0.02 8.68 10.10
C ARG A 36 -0.48 8.27 11.49
N ALA A 37 -0.56 9.18 12.46
CA ALA A 37 -1.13 8.87 13.78
C ALA A 37 -2.59 8.43 13.75
N ASN A 38 -3.34 8.80 12.71
CA ASN A 38 -4.72 8.37 12.55
C ASN A 38 -4.84 6.89 12.17
N PHE A 39 -3.78 6.29 11.63
CA PHE A 39 -3.73 4.94 11.05
C PHE A 39 -2.80 3.99 11.82
N CYS A 40 -2.06 4.51 12.79
CA CYS A 40 -0.98 3.81 13.47
C CYS A 40 -1.10 3.99 14.98
N PRO A 41 -1.38 2.93 15.75
CA PRO A 41 -1.77 3.05 17.17
C PRO A 41 -0.63 3.46 18.11
N ARG A 42 0.62 3.20 17.75
CA ARG A 42 1.81 3.50 18.56
C ARG A 42 2.96 3.92 17.67
N ASN A 43 3.93 4.66 18.23
CA ASN A 43 5.16 5.07 17.56
C ASN A 43 4.93 5.63 16.15
N SER A 44 3.85 6.38 15.97
CA SER A 44 3.24 6.62 14.66
C SER A 44 4.14 7.38 13.70
N TYR A 45 5.14 8.10 14.21
CA TYR A 45 6.08 8.89 13.41
C TYR A 45 7.47 8.26 13.31
N GLN A 46 7.67 7.06 13.86
CA GLN A 46 8.94 6.36 13.74
C GLN A 46 9.01 5.64 12.39
N ASP A 47 10.20 5.63 11.77
CA ASP A 47 10.40 5.04 10.45
C ASP A 47 10.62 3.51 10.49
N PHE A 48 9.66 2.79 11.09
CA PHE A 48 9.64 1.33 11.10
C PHE A 48 8.20 0.80 11.17
N PRO A 49 7.94 -0.46 10.76
CA PRO A 49 6.59 -1.03 10.75
C PRO A 49 6.01 -1.10 12.17
N GLN A 50 4.70 -0.87 12.30
CA GLN A 50 3.99 -0.99 13.58
C GLN A 50 2.87 -2.02 13.47
N GLN A 51 2.66 -2.80 14.53
CA GLN A 51 1.54 -3.75 14.57
C GLN A 51 0.19 -3.04 14.59
N ILE A 52 -0.75 -3.57 13.82
CA ILE A 52 -2.14 -3.09 13.75
C ILE A 52 -3.16 -4.19 14.12
N GLY A 53 -2.67 -5.30 14.68
CA GLY A 53 -3.46 -6.48 14.99
C GLY A 53 -3.50 -7.50 13.85
N TYR A 54 -4.09 -8.67 14.11
CA TYR A 54 -4.35 -9.72 13.12
C TYR A 54 -3.11 -10.16 12.30
N ASN A 55 -1.93 -10.15 12.94
CA ASN A 55 -0.63 -10.46 12.31
C ASN A 55 -0.26 -9.56 11.11
N ALA A 56 -0.85 -8.38 11.05
CA ALA A 56 -0.54 -7.34 10.09
C ALA A 56 0.23 -6.18 10.76
N THR A 57 0.97 -5.47 9.93
CA THR A 57 1.67 -4.25 10.30
C THR A 57 1.32 -3.14 9.31
N ILE A 58 1.20 -1.91 9.79
CA ILE A 58 1.33 -0.75 8.90
C ILE A 58 2.82 -0.62 8.51
N SER A 59 3.11 -0.58 7.21
CA SER A 59 4.49 -0.53 6.68
C SER A 59 5.25 0.71 7.18
N ALA A 60 6.57 0.64 7.17
CA ALA A 60 7.42 1.78 7.51
C ALA A 60 7.09 2.98 6.60
N PRO A 61 7.10 4.22 7.12
CA PRO A 61 6.91 5.43 6.33
C PRO A 61 7.72 5.49 5.03
N HIS A 62 9.00 5.11 5.02
CA HIS A 62 9.81 5.12 3.79
C HIS A 62 9.28 4.16 2.71
N MET A 63 8.63 3.05 3.09
CA MET A 63 8.03 2.12 2.12
C MET A 63 6.77 2.71 1.47
N HIS A 64 5.98 3.48 2.21
CA HIS A 64 4.87 4.23 1.62
C HIS A 64 5.36 5.36 0.71
N ALA A 65 6.39 6.10 1.14
CA ALA A 65 7.02 7.13 0.32
C ALA A 65 7.52 6.56 -1.02
N LEU A 66 8.22 5.43 -0.96
CA LEU A 66 8.70 4.69 -2.13
C LEU A 66 7.56 4.25 -3.06
N ALA A 67 6.51 3.61 -2.53
CA ALA A 67 5.39 3.16 -3.33
C ALA A 67 4.73 4.35 -4.06
N LEU A 68 4.55 5.47 -3.36
CA LEU A 68 4.04 6.70 -3.95
C LEU A 68 4.99 7.27 -5.01
N GLU A 69 6.31 7.28 -4.78
CA GLU A 69 7.29 7.73 -5.78
C GLU A 69 7.26 6.91 -7.07
N LEU A 70 7.11 5.58 -6.95
CA LEU A 70 7.09 4.68 -8.11
C LEU A 70 5.78 4.79 -8.89
N LEU A 71 4.68 5.12 -8.22
CA LEU A 71 3.33 5.19 -8.80
C LEU A 71 2.86 6.62 -9.13
N LYS A 72 3.57 7.67 -8.74
CA LYS A 72 3.13 9.07 -8.83
C LYS A 72 2.64 9.49 -10.22
N ASP A 73 3.24 8.96 -11.28
CA ASP A 73 2.87 9.31 -12.66
C ASP A 73 1.68 8.49 -13.18
N HIS A 74 1.18 7.54 -12.39
CA HIS A 74 -0.01 6.73 -12.64
C HIS A 74 -1.16 7.06 -11.68
N LEU A 75 -0.93 7.95 -10.70
CA LEU A 75 -1.87 8.47 -9.71
C LEU A 75 -2.31 9.90 -10.08
N ARG A 76 -3.01 10.03 -11.20
CA ARG A 76 -3.44 11.32 -11.77
C ARG A 76 -4.92 11.60 -11.48
N GLU A 77 -5.37 12.79 -11.84
CA GLU A 77 -6.79 13.11 -11.80
C GLU A 77 -7.60 12.11 -12.65
N GLY A 78 -8.63 11.48 -12.07
CA GLY A 78 -9.45 10.47 -12.73
C GLY A 78 -8.83 9.06 -12.83
N SER A 79 -7.61 8.85 -12.33
CA SER A 79 -6.98 7.52 -12.28
C SER A 79 -7.76 6.55 -11.39
N LYS A 80 -7.68 5.26 -11.72
CA LYS A 80 -8.15 4.17 -10.85
C LYS A 80 -6.97 3.44 -10.24
N ALA A 81 -6.96 3.32 -8.92
CA ALA A 81 -5.93 2.60 -8.18
C ALA A 81 -6.50 1.44 -7.37
N LEU A 82 -5.72 0.37 -7.23
CA LEU A 82 -6.01 -0.77 -6.36
C LEU A 82 -4.88 -0.92 -5.34
N ASP A 83 -5.23 -1.01 -4.06
CA ASP A 83 -4.30 -1.29 -2.96
C ASP A 83 -4.67 -2.63 -2.31
N ILE A 84 -3.82 -3.64 -2.54
CA ILE A 84 -4.01 -5.00 -2.06
C ILE A 84 -3.26 -5.19 -0.74
N GLY A 85 -3.96 -5.74 0.26
CA GLY A 85 -3.43 -5.80 1.63
C GLY A 85 -3.46 -4.41 2.28
N SER A 86 -4.56 -3.68 2.04
CA SER A 86 -4.73 -2.29 2.45
C SER A 86 -4.57 -2.03 3.96
N GLY A 87 -4.72 -3.06 4.80
CA GLY A 87 -4.33 -3.05 6.21
C GLY A 87 -4.94 -1.90 7.01
N SER A 88 -4.11 -0.92 7.38
CA SER A 88 -4.59 0.23 8.17
C SER A 88 -5.41 1.24 7.36
N GLY A 89 -5.36 1.19 6.02
CA GLY A 89 -5.94 2.17 5.11
C GLY A 89 -5.09 3.43 4.92
N TYR A 90 -3.83 3.45 5.36
CA TYR A 90 -2.99 4.64 5.25
C TYR A 90 -2.66 4.99 3.80
N LEU A 91 -2.21 4.01 3.02
CA LEU A 91 -1.79 4.23 1.63
C LEU A 91 -2.99 4.39 0.67
N THR A 92 -4.18 3.92 1.05
CA THR A 92 -5.40 4.03 0.24
C THR A 92 -5.97 5.44 0.14
N VAL A 93 -5.56 6.37 1.01
CA VAL A 93 -6.08 7.74 1.03
C VAL A 93 -5.49 8.53 -0.15
N GLY A 94 -6.22 8.52 -1.27
CA GLY A 94 -5.94 9.32 -2.47
C GLY A 94 -7.10 10.24 -2.82
N ARG A 95 -6.82 11.50 -3.19
CA ARG A 95 -7.86 12.51 -3.44
C ARG A 95 -8.15 12.80 -4.92
N ARG A 96 -7.29 12.33 -5.82
CA ARG A 96 -7.28 12.68 -7.25
C ARG A 96 -8.01 11.65 -8.12
N GLY A 97 -8.57 10.60 -7.58
CA GLY A 97 -9.16 9.57 -8.41
C GLY A 97 -10.03 8.62 -7.62
N ARG A 98 -10.19 7.42 -8.17
CA ARG A 98 -10.91 6.33 -7.51
C ARG A 98 -9.93 5.30 -7.01
N VAL A 99 -10.05 4.92 -5.74
CA VAL A 99 -9.20 3.94 -5.08
C VAL A 99 -10.04 2.83 -4.50
N ILE A 100 -9.65 1.59 -4.76
CA ILE A 100 -10.16 0.40 -4.08
C ILE A 100 -9.07 -0.10 -3.14
N GLY A 101 -9.36 -0.15 -1.84
CA GLY A 101 -8.54 -0.86 -0.86
C GLY A 101 -9.16 -2.22 -0.59
N ILE A 102 -8.38 -3.31 -0.69
CA ILE A 102 -8.85 -4.67 -0.39
C ILE A 102 -7.99 -5.32 0.69
N ASP A 103 -8.63 -5.97 1.65
CA ASP A 103 -7.97 -6.79 2.66
C ASP A 103 -8.84 -8.02 3.00
N HIS A 104 -8.23 -9.19 3.16
CA HIS A 104 -8.95 -10.43 3.49
C HIS A 104 -9.35 -10.56 4.96
N ILE A 105 -8.86 -9.67 5.83
CA ILE A 105 -9.25 -9.62 7.24
C ILE A 105 -10.33 -8.53 7.42
N LYS A 106 -11.58 -8.96 7.58
CA LYS A 106 -12.72 -8.03 7.82
C LYS A 106 -12.42 -6.99 8.90
N GLN A 107 -11.77 -7.40 9.99
CA GLN A 107 -11.46 -6.50 11.09
C GLN A 107 -10.41 -5.43 10.74
N LEU A 108 -9.50 -5.69 9.80
CA LEU A 108 -8.59 -4.67 9.27
C LEU A 108 -9.35 -3.72 8.32
N VAL A 109 -10.30 -4.23 7.53
CA VAL A 109 -11.19 -3.39 6.72
C VAL A 109 -12.04 -2.47 7.62
N ASP A 110 -12.64 -2.99 8.69
CA ASP A 110 -13.40 -2.18 9.64
C ASP A 110 -12.49 -1.14 10.34
N LEU A 111 -11.26 -1.53 10.71
CA LEU A 111 -10.25 -0.63 11.29
C LEU A 111 -9.87 0.50 10.32
N SER A 112 -9.62 0.17 9.05
CA SER A 112 -9.22 1.16 8.04
C SER A 112 -10.34 2.17 7.77
N ILE A 113 -11.59 1.72 7.65
CA ILE A 113 -12.76 2.60 7.52
C ILE A 113 -12.83 3.56 8.73
N ASN A 114 -12.65 3.05 9.94
CA ASN A 114 -12.63 3.89 11.15
C ASN A 114 -11.47 4.90 11.15
N ASN A 115 -10.28 4.52 10.68
CA ASN A 115 -9.13 5.42 10.56
C ASN A 115 -9.38 6.54 9.54
N ILE A 116 -9.90 6.17 8.37
CA ILE A 116 -10.24 7.09 7.28
C ILE A 116 -11.31 8.09 7.76
N ASN A 117 -12.34 7.61 8.46
CA ASN A 117 -13.45 8.44 8.95
C ASN A 117 -13.03 9.55 9.93
N LYS A 118 -11.84 9.45 10.56
CA LYS A 118 -11.35 10.50 11.47
C LYS A 118 -11.15 11.84 10.76
N HIS A 119 -10.66 11.84 9.51
CA HIS A 119 -10.27 13.06 8.80
C HIS A 119 -10.50 13.04 7.27
N HIS A 120 -10.93 11.93 6.70
CA HIS A 120 -11.08 11.72 5.26
C HIS A 120 -12.39 10.98 4.91
N SER A 121 -13.42 11.17 5.74
CA SER A 121 -14.73 10.53 5.55
C SER A 121 -15.41 10.95 4.24
N ASP A 122 -15.07 12.14 3.71
CA ASP A 122 -15.52 12.63 2.41
C ASP A 122 -15.24 11.62 1.29
N LEU A 123 -14.05 11.02 1.28
CA LEU A 123 -13.62 10.06 0.26
C LEU A 123 -14.48 8.79 0.23
N LEU A 124 -14.98 8.36 1.39
CA LEU A 124 -15.88 7.20 1.47
C LEU A 124 -17.30 7.60 1.05
N MET A 125 -17.77 8.77 1.47
CA MET A 125 -19.13 9.25 1.19
C MET A 125 -19.35 9.55 -0.29
N ASP A 126 -18.36 10.12 -0.98
CA ASP A 126 -18.44 10.45 -2.40
C ASP A 126 -18.03 9.29 -3.33
N GLY A 127 -17.59 8.17 -2.75
CA GLY A 127 -17.20 6.97 -3.48
C GLY A 127 -15.84 7.06 -4.18
N ARG A 128 -15.02 8.09 -3.93
CA ARG A 128 -13.62 8.11 -4.40
C ARG A 128 -12.77 7.03 -3.75
N LEU A 129 -13.13 6.56 -2.56
CA LEU A 129 -12.49 5.46 -1.86
C LEU A 129 -13.52 4.39 -1.51
N THR A 130 -13.22 3.13 -1.79
CA THR A 130 -14.00 1.98 -1.34
C THR A 130 -13.08 0.97 -0.67
N MET A 131 -13.44 0.54 0.54
CA MET A 131 -12.73 -0.50 1.29
C MET A 131 -13.52 -1.81 1.22
N VAL A 132 -12.86 -2.88 0.77
CA VAL A 132 -13.47 -4.17 0.46
C VAL A 132 -12.85 -5.27 1.32
N THR A 133 -13.69 -6.11 1.92
CA THR A 133 -13.23 -7.39 2.47
C THR A 133 -13.21 -8.45 1.39
N GLY A 134 -12.04 -8.97 1.04
CA GLY A 134 -11.90 -9.98 -0.01
C GLY A 134 -10.47 -10.48 -0.19
N ASP A 135 -10.30 -11.54 -0.98
CA ASP A 135 -8.98 -12.08 -1.31
C ASP A 135 -8.30 -11.20 -2.36
N GLY A 136 -7.30 -10.43 -1.93
CA GLY A 136 -6.55 -9.54 -2.81
C GLY A 136 -5.77 -10.25 -3.92
N ARG A 137 -5.51 -11.56 -3.83
CA ARG A 137 -4.89 -12.34 -4.91
C ARG A 137 -5.77 -12.41 -6.16
N SER A 138 -7.09 -12.24 -5.99
CA SER A 138 -8.06 -12.16 -7.09
C SER A 138 -8.27 -10.73 -7.60
N GLY A 139 -7.56 -9.74 -7.04
CA GLY A 139 -7.77 -8.33 -7.33
C GLY A 139 -9.20 -7.88 -7.01
N TYR A 140 -9.73 -6.94 -7.80
CA TYR A 140 -11.11 -6.49 -7.71
C TYR A 140 -11.68 -6.16 -9.10
N ASN A 141 -12.09 -7.20 -9.82
CA ASN A 141 -12.51 -7.10 -11.23
C ASN A 141 -13.66 -6.11 -11.48
N ALA A 142 -14.52 -5.86 -10.49
CA ALA A 142 -15.68 -4.98 -10.65
C ALA A 142 -15.33 -3.51 -10.94
N ASP A 143 -14.10 -3.07 -10.64
CA ASP A 143 -13.66 -1.70 -10.92
C ASP A 143 -12.39 -1.62 -11.79
N ALA A 144 -11.87 -2.78 -12.21
CA ALA A 144 -10.81 -2.89 -13.21
C ALA A 144 -11.23 -2.23 -14.55
N PRO A 145 -10.26 -1.80 -15.38
CA PRO A 145 -8.82 -1.89 -15.17
C PRO A 145 -8.24 -0.73 -14.33
N TYR A 146 -7.06 -0.95 -13.76
CA TYR A 146 -6.37 0.00 -12.87
C TYR A 146 -5.13 0.62 -13.52
N THR A 147 -4.94 1.93 -13.39
CA THR A 147 -3.71 2.59 -13.84
C THR A 147 -2.56 2.39 -12.85
N ALA A 148 -2.88 2.17 -11.58
CA ALA A 148 -1.90 1.89 -10.53
C ALA A 148 -2.37 0.71 -9.65
N ILE A 149 -1.50 -0.26 -9.42
CA ILE A 149 -1.73 -1.33 -8.44
C ILE A 149 -0.58 -1.34 -7.44
N HIS A 150 -0.90 -1.29 -6.15
CA HIS A 150 0.05 -1.53 -5.08
C HIS A 150 -0.32 -2.82 -4.37
N VAL A 151 0.68 -3.64 -4.04
CA VAL A 151 0.51 -4.84 -3.23
C VAL A 151 1.35 -4.72 -1.96
N GLY A 152 0.70 -4.55 -0.82
CA GLY A 152 1.32 -4.36 0.50
C GLY A 152 1.73 -5.67 1.19
N ALA A 153 1.86 -6.76 0.45
CA ALA A 153 2.23 -8.09 0.96
C ALA A 153 3.00 -8.89 -0.11
N ALA A 154 3.93 -9.73 0.31
CA ALA A 154 4.79 -10.48 -0.61
C ALA A 154 4.06 -11.66 -1.24
N ALA A 155 3.99 -11.69 -2.58
CA ALA A 155 3.48 -12.84 -3.31
C ALA A 155 4.63 -13.81 -3.64
N GLN A 156 4.36 -15.12 -3.59
CA GLN A 156 5.38 -16.13 -3.98
C GLN A 156 5.80 -16.00 -5.45
N LYS A 157 4.83 -15.65 -6.31
CA LYS A 157 5.04 -15.36 -7.73
C LYS A 157 4.16 -14.21 -8.18
N LEU A 158 4.48 -13.61 -9.33
CA LEU A 158 3.64 -12.60 -9.95
C LEU A 158 2.22 -13.15 -10.20
N PRO A 159 1.16 -12.53 -9.65
CA PRO A 159 -0.20 -13.01 -9.87
C PRO A 159 -0.75 -12.55 -11.23
N ASP A 160 -1.00 -13.49 -12.15
CA ASP A 160 -1.52 -13.21 -13.50
C ASP A 160 -2.82 -12.40 -13.45
N ILE A 161 -3.71 -12.69 -12.50
CA ILE A 161 -4.99 -11.96 -12.31
C ILE A 161 -4.77 -10.46 -12.09
N LEU A 162 -3.71 -10.08 -11.37
CA LEU A 162 -3.41 -8.66 -11.12
C LEU A 162 -2.78 -8.01 -12.35
N VAL A 163 -1.97 -8.76 -13.09
CA VAL A 163 -1.46 -8.31 -14.38
C VAL A 163 -2.61 -8.07 -15.36
N ASP A 164 -3.60 -8.96 -15.43
CA ASP A 164 -4.78 -8.82 -16.30
C ASP A 164 -5.61 -7.57 -15.95
N GLN A 165 -5.78 -7.28 -14.66
CA GLN A 165 -6.51 -6.11 -14.18
C GLN A 165 -5.74 -4.78 -14.32
N LEU A 166 -4.46 -4.81 -14.68
CA LEU A 166 -3.67 -3.61 -14.97
C LEU A 166 -4.07 -3.01 -16.32
N ALA A 167 -4.35 -1.71 -16.38
CA ALA A 167 -4.68 -1.01 -17.61
C ALA A 167 -3.47 -0.93 -18.56
N PRO A 168 -3.68 -0.80 -19.88
CA PRO A 168 -2.62 -0.37 -20.80
C PRO A 168 -2.03 0.98 -20.34
N GLY A 169 -0.70 1.07 -20.27
CA GLY A 169 0.03 2.20 -19.68
C GLY A 169 0.03 2.23 -18.14
N GLY A 170 -0.52 1.20 -17.48
CA GLY A 170 -0.57 1.08 -16.04
C GLY A 170 0.71 0.51 -15.43
N ARG A 171 0.89 0.75 -14.13
CA ARG A 171 2.00 0.20 -13.34
C ARG A 171 1.52 -0.52 -12.09
N MET A 172 2.15 -1.65 -11.79
CA MET A 172 2.03 -2.34 -10.52
C MET A 172 3.37 -2.34 -9.77
N VAL A 173 3.31 -2.20 -8.45
CA VAL A 173 4.45 -2.46 -7.56
C VAL A 173 4.07 -3.52 -6.53
N ILE A 174 4.92 -4.53 -6.38
CA ILE A 174 4.63 -5.74 -5.59
C ILE A 174 5.94 -6.35 -5.06
N PRO A 175 6.01 -6.74 -3.78
CA PRO A 175 7.06 -7.62 -3.29
C PRO A 175 6.85 -9.05 -3.80
N ILE A 176 7.88 -9.65 -4.39
CA ILE A 176 7.87 -11.04 -4.86
C ILE A 176 8.97 -11.83 -4.14
N GLY A 177 8.62 -13.00 -3.62
CA GLY A 177 9.55 -13.92 -2.98
C GLY A 177 8.87 -14.81 -1.95
N GLU A 178 9.61 -15.81 -1.46
CA GLU A 178 9.10 -16.70 -0.42
C GLU A 178 8.91 -15.98 0.92
N ALA A 179 7.95 -16.47 1.71
CA ALA A 179 7.69 -15.91 3.03
C ALA A 179 8.93 -16.06 3.93
N PHE A 180 9.39 -14.98 4.54
CA PHE A 180 10.56 -14.96 5.45
C PHE A 180 11.89 -15.37 4.79
N SER A 181 11.98 -15.29 3.46
CA SER A 181 13.20 -15.48 2.68
C SER A 181 13.53 -14.21 1.88
N ASP A 182 14.42 -14.31 0.89
CA ASP A 182 14.74 -13.21 -0.01
C ASP A 182 13.51 -12.81 -0.80
N GLN A 183 13.09 -11.55 -0.62
CA GLN A 183 12.00 -10.93 -1.36
C GLN A 183 12.54 -9.69 -2.06
N HIS A 184 12.03 -9.43 -3.26
CA HIS A 184 12.42 -8.28 -4.04
C HIS A 184 11.20 -7.41 -4.31
N PHE A 185 11.36 -6.10 -4.24
CA PHE A 185 10.35 -5.16 -4.65
C PHE A 185 10.41 -5.02 -6.17
N VAL A 186 9.32 -5.37 -6.84
CA VAL A 186 9.26 -5.48 -8.29
C VAL A 186 8.30 -4.45 -8.84
N GLN A 187 8.71 -3.79 -9.92
CA GLN A 187 7.87 -2.93 -10.75
C GLN A 187 7.43 -3.69 -12.01
N ILE A 188 6.14 -3.59 -12.33
CA ILE A 188 5.56 -4.19 -13.53
C ILE A 188 4.87 -3.06 -14.30
N ASP A 189 5.29 -2.85 -15.54
CA ASP A 189 4.69 -1.90 -16.47
C ASP A 189 3.96 -2.68 -17.58
N LYS A 190 2.71 -2.32 -17.85
CA LYS A 190 1.97 -2.77 -19.03
C LYS A 190 1.99 -1.67 -20.08
N ASP A 191 2.60 -1.91 -21.24
CA ASP A 191 2.60 -0.92 -22.32
C ASP A 191 1.21 -0.78 -22.98
N LEU A 192 1.09 0.14 -23.93
CA LEU A 192 -0.19 0.39 -24.63
C LEU A 192 -0.65 -0.79 -25.51
N ASN A 193 0.26 -1.69 -25.89
CA ASN A 193 -0.03 -2.88 -26.68
C ASN A 193 -0.32 -4.11 -25.80
N GLY A 194 -0.21 -3.97 -24.47
CA GLY A 194 -0.42 -5.05 -23.51
C GLY A 194 0.85 -5.85 -23.17
N ASN A 195 2.03 -5.47 -23.67
CA ASN A 195 3.28 -6.15 -23.32
C ASN A 195 3.68 -5.79 -21.89
N ILE A 196 4.23 -6.78 -21.18
CA ILE A 196 4.65 -6.65 -19.79
C ILE A 196 6.16 -6.47 -19.70
N LYS A 197 6.59 -5.41 -19.03
CA LYS A 197 7.98 -5.23 -18.59
C LYS A 197 8.04 -5.41 -17.07
N ILE A 198 8.96 -6.25 -16.61
CA ILE A 198 9.21 -6.51 -15.20
C ILE A 198 10.60 -5.99 -14.85
N GLU A 199 10.71 -5.22 -13.78
CA GLU A 199 11.97 -4.68 -13.27
C GLU A 199 12.08 -4.95 -11.77
N GLU A 200 13.11 -5.71 -11.40
CA GLU A 200 13.46 -5.94 -10.00
C GLU A 200 14.23 -4.73 -9.47
N LEU A 201 13.77 -4.13 -8.37
CA LEU A 201 14.34 -2.88 -7.86
C LEU A 201 15.37 -3.16 -6.77
N PHE A 202 14.97 -3.82 -5.68
CA PHE A 202 15.83 -4.11 -4.52
C PHE A 202 15.17 -5.08 -3.54
N GLY A 203 15.99 -5.63 -2.62
CA GLY A 203 15.53 -6.51 -1.56
C GLY A 203 14.64 -5.82 -0.53
N VAL A 204 13.59 -6.50 -0.07
CA VAL A 204 12.63 -6.04 0.93
C VAL A 204 12.20 -7.18 1.85
N LEU A 205 11.44 -6.86 2.90
CA LEU A 205 10.80 -7.86 3.76
C LEU A 205 9.37 -7.42 4.11
N PHE A 206 8.41 -8.11 3.51
CA PHE A 206 6.97 -7.90 3.69
C PHE A 206 6.31 -9.10 4.34
N VAL A 207 5.15 -8.85 4.96
CA VAL A 207 4.23 -9.92 5.36
C VAL A 207 3.76 -10.70 4.13
N PRO A 208 3.51 -12.02 4.22
CA PRO A 208 3.14 -12.81 3.05
C PRO A 208 1.70 -12.52 2.60
N LEU A 209 1.51 -12.42 1.28
CA LEU A 209 0.20 -12.44 0.61
C LEU A 209 -0.27 -13.90 0.57
N THR A 210 -1.20 -14.24 1.45
CA THR A 210 -1.46 -15.63 1.83
C THR A 210 -2.93 -15.88 2.17
N ASP A 211 -3.26 -17.11 2.54
CA ASP A 211 -4.59 -17.44 3.03
C ASP A 211 -4.88 -16.78 4.38
N ARG A 212 -6.11 -16.27 4.51
CA ARG A 212 -6.64 -15.70 5.76
C ARG A 212 -6.36 -16.59 6.99
N LYS A 213 -6.62 -17.89 6.86
CA LYS A 213 -6.40 -18.86 7.95
C LYS A 213 -4.94 -18.90 8.36
N TYR A 214 -4.03 -19.01 7.39
CA TYR A 214 -2.59 -19.04 7.65
C TYR A 214 -2.12 -17.75 8.35
N GLN A 215 -2.56 -16.57 7.88
CA GLN A 215 -2.21 -15.31 8.54
C GLN A 215 -2.66 -15.28 10.01
N LEU A 216 -3.89 -15.68 10.31
CA LEU A 216 -4.44 -15.60 11.67
C LEU A 216 -3.84 -16.66 12.61
N ASP A 217 -3.52 -17.84 12.10
CA ASP A 217 -2.99 -18.95 12.91
C ASP A 217 -1.49 -18.82 13.23
N ARG A 218 -0.74 -17.90 12.60
CA ARG A 218 0.69 -17.65 12.86
C ARG A 218 1.06 -17.36 14.33
N LEU A 219 0.11 -16.94 15.16
CA LEU A 219 0.34 -16.72 16.60
C LEU A 219 0.19 -17.98 17.45
N LYS A 220 -0.45 -19.03 16.93
CA LYS A 220 -0.67 -20.29 17.68
C LYS A 220 0.53 -21.23 17.62
N SER A 221 1.48 -20.96 16.73
CA SER A 221 2.66 -21.79 16.47
C SER A 221 3.96 -21.21 17.06
N ARG A 222 3.85 -20.26 17.99
CA ARG A 222 4.94 -19.72 18.82
C ARG A 222 4.54 -19.79 20.27
#